data_AF-A0AAU9K6X2-F1
#
_entry.id   AF-A0AAU9K6X2-F1
#
_cell.length_a   1.000
_cell.length_b   1.000
_cell.length_c   1.000
_cell.angle_alpha   90.00
_cell.angle_beta   90.00
_cell.angle_gamma   90.00
#
_symmetry.space_group_name_H-M   'P 1'
#
loop_
_entity.id
_entity.type
_entity.pdbx_description
1 polymer ?
#
loop_
_entity_poly.entity_id
_entity_poly.type
_entity_poly.pdbx_seq_one_letter_code
_entity_poly.pdbx_strand_id
1 'polypeptide(L)'
;MEELQRRIEELEKELEQKNAYIEKLEGELGKKSLLPALAVMLNKVQPNLTKPQMVSVESLKFFTRLIGNAIHIQFPETLKRTDTLRHLEEKPKRNFKNSAQNSEISKLFDRINPLIEQKSIMNAEIKSRIKKLKEEYKAKKIIIRETYQAMRNRIDSHIFELIEKLQTGFGKTILLEKDTERAYQLLEIVREENDFYFKMIKYADKNGIALLRPRNIEISLNDLKGVIALSEEDSKAFMDSLDENIITVVYQIIEFDDEQSCCPIEISPQGLPLSDYSIIFNKDKIIKVDGKDGTVKFNQVLISEDCGFVYESVIEIFTSELSPHVINLLHVHVEDTSEEIPIEVVYILPEQSWSDYTNFENDAKGVPLRYKIIVKEGKVNTVLYNTGTGHKELPFIEKKIKIGDNFCIQDNSIAQVKLIPTGMLGRSWQARDTEINPIFTKNPPDSFCPGRHIEDLPGNIDMKIVCENGELVANGKEFAYPVCLCKALEGTQINSFNELKEQKETHKINNLLENLENLKRCVEEFKSGNIRDKKDLLNRMTQFSVSSREGISEKPELLAEWGPILQISDRALRNLATDIRFGA
;
A
#
# COMPACT_ATOMS: atom_id res chain seq x y z
N MET A 1 -21.93 -49.48 -8.11
CA MET A 1 -23.20 -49.65 -7.37
C MET A 1 -24.38 -49.69 -8.32
N GLU A 2 -24.48 -48.73 -9.25
CA GLU A 2 -25.50 -48.71 -10.30
C GLU A 2 -25.52 -49.99 -11.16
N GLU A 3 -24.35 -50.54 -11.51
CA GLU A 3 -24.27 -51.79 -12.28
C GLU A 3 -24.87 -53.01 -11.55
N LEU A 4 -24.64 -53.15 -10.24
CA LEU A 4 -25.23 -54.23 -9.44
C LEU A 4 -26.73 -54.05 -9.25
N GLN A 5 -27.17 -52.81 -9.08
CA GLN A 5 -28.59 -52.49 -8.96
C GLN A 5 -29.33 -52.78 -10.26
N ARG A 6 -28.77 -52.35 -11.39
CA ARG A 6 -29.25 -52.68 -12.74
C ARG A 6 -29.32 -54.18 -12.97
N ARG A 7 -28.34 -54.95 -12.52
CA ARG A 7 -28.29 -56.42 -12.69
C ARG A 7 -29.31 -57.16 -11.80
N ILE A 8 -29.64 -56.62 -10.63
CA ILE A 8 -30.75 -57.10 -9.80
C ILE A 8 -32.08 -56.83 -10.49
N GLU A 9 -32.28 -55.61 -11.02
CA GLU A 9 -33.48 -55.23 -11.76
C GLU A 9 -33.68 -56.07 -13.03
N GLU A 10 -32.60 -56.36 -13.78
CA GLU A 10 -32.63 -57.24 -14.96
C GLU A 10 -33.07 -58.67 -14.61
N LEU A 11 -32.58 -59.24 -13.50
CA LEU A 11 -32.97 -60.58 -13.03
C LEU A 11 -34.39 -60.63 -12.46
N GLU A 12 -34.83 -59.58 -11.76
CA GLU A 12 -36.21 -59.47 -11.28
C GLU A 12 -37.19 -59.39 -12.47
N LYS A 13 -36.82 -58.65 -13.53
CA LYS A 13 -37.58 -58.57 -14.79
C LYS A 13 -37.59 -59.89 -15.57
N GLU A 14 -36.47 -60.61 -15.63
CA GLU A 14 -36.41 -61.93 -16.26
C GLU A 14 -37.30 -62.94 -15.53
N LEU A 15 -37.31 -62.89 -14.20
CA LEU A 15 -38.18 -63.73 -13.36
C LEU A 15 -39.66 -63.41 -13.61
N GLU A 16 -40.01 -62.13 -13.70
CA GLU A 16 -41.37 -61.67 -13.97
C GLU A 16 -41.85 -62.10 -15.37
N GLN A 17 -41.00 -61.92 -16.40
CA GLN A 17 -41.30 -62.37 -17.77
C GLN A 17 -41.49 -63.89 -17.87
N LYS A 18 -40.66 -64.67 -17.17
CA LYS A 18 -40.80 -66.13 -17.12
C LYS A 18 -42.08 -66.55 -16.40
N ASN A 19 -42.45 -65.88 -15.31
CA ASN A 19 -43.72 -66.14 -14.61
C ASN A 19 -44.93 -65.79 -15.50
N ALA A 20 -44.90 -64.67 -16.21
CA ALA A 20 -45.98 -64.25 -17.12
C ALA A 20 -46.13 -65.20 -18.32
N TYR A 21 -45.03 -65.69 -18.89
CA TYR A 21 -45.06 -66.71 -19.95
C TYR A 21 -45.67 -68.02 -19.45
N ILE A 22 -45.42 -68.38 -18.19
CA ILE A 22 -45.98 -69.58 -17.56
C ILE A 22 -47.47 -69.41 -17.26
N GLU A 23 -47.91 -68.27 -16.74
CA GLU A 23 -49.35 -67.97 -16.57
C GLU A 23 -50.10 -68.05 -17.91
N LYS A 24 -49.45 -67.61 -19.00
CA LYS A 24 -50.00 -67.76 -20.35
C LYS A 24 -50.14 -69.24 -20.75
N LEU A 25 -49.13 -70.08 -20.48
CA LEU A 25 -49.21 -71.52 -20.74
C LEU A 25 -50.27 -72.22 -19.88
N GLU A 26 -50.39 -71.84 -18.61
CA GLU A 26 -51.43 -72.34 -17.69
C GLU A 26 -52.83 -71.90 -18.16
N GLY A 27 -52.98 -70.67 -18.67
CA GLY A 27 -54.20 -70.16 -19.28
C GLY A 27 -54.58 -70.84 -20.60
N GLU A 28 -53.60 -71.17 -21.44
CA GLU A 28 -53.82 -71.97 -22.66
C GLU A 28 -54.21 -73.43 -22.32
N LEU A 29 -53.67 -73.99 -21.22
CA LEU A 29 -54.09 -75.28 -20.69
C LEU A 29 -55.53 -75.24 -20.16
N GLY A 30 -55.89 -74.19 -19.44
CA GLY A 30 -57.25 -73.95 -18.95
C GLY A 30 -58.27 -73.81 -20.08
N LYS A 31 -57.88 -73.24 -21.22
CA LYS A 31 -58.70 -73.11 -22.43
C LYS A 31 -58.81 -74.39 -23.27
N LYS A 32 -57.85 -75.32 -23.17
CA LYS A 32 -57.88 -76.64 -23.83
C LYS A 32 -58.43 -77.77 -22.95
N SER A 33 -58.72 -77.48 -21.68
CA SER A 33 -59.29 -78.40 -20.70
C SER A 33 -60.80 -78.57 -20.90
N LEU A 34 -61.24 -79.83 -20.90
CA LEU A 34 -62.56 -80.40 -21.20
C LEU A 34 -63.71 -79.98 -20.24
N LEU A 35 -63.89 -78.69 -19.98
CA LEU A 35 -65.08 -78.14 -19.31
C LEU A 35 -66.40 -78.34 -20.09
N PRO A 36 -66.44 -78.44 -21.44
CA PRO A 36 -67.68 -78.80 -22.15
C PRO A 36 -68.09 -80.29 -22.00
N ALA A 37 -67.14 -81.20 -21.75
CA ALA A 37 -67.43 -82.64 -21.70
C ALA A 37 -67.94 -83.13 -20.33
N LEU A 38 -67.52 -82.48 -19.24
CA LEU A 38 -67.99 -82.77 -17.87
C LEU A 38 -69.42 -82.25 -17.61
N ALA A 39 -69.83 -81.16 -18.27
CA ALA A 39 -71.20 -80.64 -18.19
C ALA A 39 -72.25 -81.54 -18.88
N VAL A 40 -71.84 -82.39 -19.83
CA VAL A 40 -72.72 -83.35 -20.52
C VAL A 40 -72.89 -84.66 -19.74
N MET A 41 -71.90 -85.08 -18.93
CA MET A 41 -72.02 -86.27 -18.07
C MET A 41 -72.84 -86.02 -16.80
N LEU A 42 -72.81 -84.81 -16.22
CA LEU A 42 -73.52 -84.49 -14.97
C LEU A 42 -75.03 -84.24 -15.13
N ASN A 43 -75.55 -84.09 -16.36
CA ASN A 43 -76.97 -83.88 -16.63
C ASN A 43 -77.76 -85.14 -16.96
N LYS A 44 -77.14 -86.33 -16.97
CA LYS A 44 -77.84 -87.61 -17.16
C LYS A 44 -77.95 -88.39 -15.84
N VAL A 45 -78.97 -88.00 -15.08
CA VAL A 45 -79.88 -88.90 -14.36
C VAL A 45 -79.29 -89.70 -13.18
N GLN A 46 -79.33 -89.08 -11.99
CA GLN A 46 -80.12 -89.64 -10.88
C GLN A 46 -81.43 -88.83 -10.80
N PRO A 47 -82.56 -89.48 -10.50
CA PRO A 47 -83.30 -89.01 -9.33
C PRO A 47 -83.84 -90.18 -8.51
N ASN A 48 -83.54 -90.19 -7.21
CA ASN A 48 -84.57 -90.19 -6.16
C ASN A 48 -83.96 -90.34 -4.75
N LEU A 49 -84.65 -89.67 -3.81
CA LEU A 49 -84.58 -89.78 -2.34
C LEU A 49 -83.47 -88.95 -1.67
N THR A 50 -83.72 -87.71 -1.24
CA THR A 50 -84.59 -87.16 -0.17
C THR A 50 -83.87 -86.98 1.17
N LYS A 51 -83.88 -85.69 1.58
CA LYS A 51 -83.73 -85.11 2.93
C LYS A 51 -82.32 -84.75 3.45
N PRO A 52 -82.23 -83.66 4.24
CA PRO A 52 -81.16 -82.67 4.13
C PRO A 52 -80.17 -82.77 5.29
N GLN A 53 -78.88 -82.67 5.00
CA GLN A 53 -77.88 -82.29 6.00
C GLN A 53 -77.17 -81.02 5.53
N MET A 54 -77.12 -80.05 6.46
CA MET A 54 -76.45 -78.77 6.30
C MET A 54 -75.01 -78.98 5.82
N VAL A 55 -74.71 -78.50 4.62
CA VAL A 55 -73.34 -78.32 4.16
C VAL A 55 -72.88 -76.93 4.61
N SER A 56 -71.74 -76.89 5.31
CA SER A 56 -71.20 -75.71 5.95
C SER A 56 -70.78 -74.63 4.95
N VAL A 57 -70.77 -73.38 5.43
CA VAL A 57 -70.39 -72.15 4.72
C VAL A 57 -68.95 -72.20 4.13
N GLU A 58 -68.13 -73.18 4.53
CA GLU A 58 -66.78 -73.39 4.01
C GLU A 58 -66.73 -74.05 2.62
N SER A 59 -67.75 -74.84 2.25
CA SER A 59 -67.83 -75.45 0.91
C SER A 59 -68.20 -74.42 -0.18
N LEU A 60 -68.87 -73.33 0.20
CA LEU A 60 -69.22 -72.22 -0.70
C LEU A 60 -68.03 -71.28 -0.98
N LYS A 61 -67.10 -71.11 -0.02
CA LYS A 61 -65.86 -70.31 -0.23
C LYS A 61 -64.90 -70.94 -1.23
N PHE A 62 -64.91 -72.28 -1.37
CA PHE A 62 -64.11 -72.98 -2.36
C PHE A 62 -64.63 -72.74 -3.80
N PHE A 63 -65.96 -72.68 -3.98
CA PHE A 63 -66.57 -72.48 -5.30
C PHE A 63 -66.49 -71.03 -5.81
N THR A 64 -66.50 -70.02 -4.93
CA THR A 64 -66.27 -68.62 -5.33
C THR A 64 -64.83 -68.30 -5.75
N ARG A 65 -63.84 -69.17 -5.45
CA ARG A 65 -62.46 -69.02 -5.97
C ARG A 65 -62.25 -69.63 -7.37
N LEU A 66 -63.22 -70.41 -7.87
CA LEU A 66 -63.11 -71.13 -9.14
C LEU A 66 -63.90 -70.50 -10.29
N ILE A 67 -64.72 -69.47 -10.03
CA ILE A 67 -65.40 -68.66 -11.05
C ILE A 67 -64.93 -67.21 -10.88
N GLY A 68 -64.06 -66.76 -11.78
CA GLY A 68 -63.42 -65.46 -11.68
C GLY A 68 -64.29 -64.26 -12.06
N ASN A 69 -63.94 -63.14 -11.43
CA ASN A 69 -63.94 -61.74 -11.89
C ASN A 69 -65.28 -61.00 -12.04
N ALA A 70 -65.58 -60.10 -11.08
CA ALA A 70 -65.99 -58.70 -11.29
C ALA A 70 -66.37 -58.04 -9.95
N ILE A 71 -66.13 -56.73 -9.85
CA ILE A 71 -66.50 -55.76 -8.78
C ILE A 71 -65.36 -55.39 -7.80
N HIS A 72 -64.87 -54.17 -7.98
CA HIS A 72 -63.94 -53.40 -7.16
C HIS A 72 -64.50 -53.10 -5.77
N ILE A 73 -63.74 -53.35 -4.70
CA ILE A 73 -63.75 -52.55 -3.46
C ILE A 73 -62.33 -52.54 -2.84
N GLN A 74 -61.74 -51.35 -2.65
CA GLN A 74 -60.46 -51.12 -1.94
C GLN A 74 -60.63 -51.32 -0.43
N PHE A 75 -59.60 -51.83 0.28
CA PHE A 75 -59.41 -51.55 1.71
C PHE A 75 -57.91 -51.49 2.11
N PRO A 76 -57.57 -50.70 3.16
CA PRO A 76 -56.25 -50.13 3.41
C PRO A 76 -55.30 -51.02 4.23
N GLU A 77 -54.06 -50.53 4.34
CA GLU A 77 -53.01 -51.01 5.23
C GLU A 77 -53.50 -51.29 6.66
N THR A 78 -53.11 -52.44 7.17
CA THR A 78 -52.46 -52.71 8.47
C THR A 78 -52.97 -54.02 9.03
N LEU A 79 -52.07 -54.98 9.25
CA LEU A 79 -51.96 -55.70 10.52
C LEU A 79 -50.84 -56.74 10.45
N LYS A 80 -49.80 -56.39 11.19
CA LYS A 80 -48.77 -57.19 11.86
C LYS A 80 -49.04 -58.70 11.92
N ARG A 81 -47.94 -59.43 11.64
CA ARG A 81 -47.51 -60.69 12.28
C ARG A 81 -48.36 -61.13 13.47
N THR A 82 -48.84 -62.37 13.40
CA THR A 82 -48.68 -63.33 14.50
C THR A 82 -48.65 -64.75 13.96
N ASP A 83 -47.76 -65.52 14.57
CA ASP A 83 -47.51 -66.94 14.39
C ASP A 83 -48.75 -67.80 14.52
N THR A 84 -48.94 -68.73 13.59
CA THR A 84 -49.42 -70.11 13.84
C THR A 84 -49.53 -70.82 12.50
N LEU A 85 -48.70 -71.85 12.29
CA LEU A 85 -48.98 -73.08 11.54
C LEU A 85 -47.67 -73.85 11.32
N ARG A 86 -47.12 -74.34 12.45
CA ARG A 86 -46.51 -75.67 12.48
C ARG A 86 -47.65 -76.67 12.63
N HIS A 87 -47.50 -77.83 12.00
CA HIS A 87 -48.48 -78.91 11.82
C HIS A 87 -49.35 -78.76 10.57
N LEU A 88 -48.86 -79.34 9.47
CA LEU A 88 -49.56 -80.31 8.63
C LEU A 88 -48.56 -80.83 7.58
N GLU A 89 -47.53 -81.53 8.08
CA GLU A 89 -46.90 -82.59 7.31
C GLU A 89 -47.86 -83.78 7.35
N GLU A 90 -48.65 -83.97 6.30
CA GLU A 90 -49.20 -85.27 5.92
C GLU A 90 -49.83 -85.12 4.54
N LYS A 91 -49.03 -85.41 3.49
CA LYS A 91 -49.57 -85.56 2.13
C LYS A 91 -50.48 -86.78 2.11
N PRO A 92 -51.79 -86.67 1.82
CA PRO A 92 -52.59 -87.85 1.55
C PRO A 92 -52.18 -88.40 0.18
N LYS A 93 -51.37 -89.48 0.20
CA LYS A 93 -51.28 -90.44 -0.90
C LYS A 93 -52.68 -91.02 -1.11
N ARG A 94 -53.45 -90.48 -2.06
CA ARG A 94 -54.64 -91.16 -2.59
C ARG A 94 -54.36 -91.60 -4.03
N ASN A 95 -54.28 -92.91 -4.15
CA ASN A 95 -54.20 -93.68 -5.38
C ASN A 95 -55.39 -93.33 -6.29
N PHE A 96 -55.13 -92.62 -7.40
CA PHE A 96 -55.92 -92.76 -8.61
C PHE A 96 -55.26 -93.82 -9.50
N LYS A 97 -55.37 -95.08 -9.08
CA LYS A 97 -55.29 -96.22 -9.99
C LYS A 97 -56.71 -96.70 -10.22
N ASN A 98 -57.08 -96.80 -11.49
CA ASN A 98 -58.32 -97.36 -12.04
C ASN A 98 -59.41 -96.34 -12.39
N SER A 99 -59.26 -95.69 -13.54
CA SER A 99 -60.31 -95.72 -14.59
C SER A 99 -59.80 -95.06 -15.88
N ALA A 100 -60.17 -95.67 -17.00
CA ALA A 100 -60.08 -95.17 -18.37
C ALA A 100 -58.67 -94.96 -18.98
N GLN A 101 -58.20 -96.02 -19.62
CA GLN A 101 -57.38 -95.92 -20.83
C GLN A 101 -58.07 -94.99 -21.86
N ASN A 102 -57.24 -94.25 -22.60
CA ASN A 102 -57.54 -93.24 -23.61
C ASN A 102 -57.87 -91.82 -23.09
N SER A 103 -56.83 -91.02 -22.86
CA SER A 103 -56.83 -89.65 -23.39
C SER A 103 -55.40 -89.10 -23.41
N GLU A 104 -55.13 -88.21 -24.36
CA GLU A 104 -53.89 -87.43 -24.50
C GLU A 104 -53.48 -86.67 -23.21
N ILE A 105 -54.37 -86.61 -22.23
CA ILE A 105 -54.22 -85.98 -20.92
C ILE A 105 -53.09 -86.63 -20.10
N SER A 106 -52.94 -87.97 -20.11
CA SER A 106 -51.83 -88.62 -19.38
C SER A 106 -50.46 -88.26 -19.99
N LYS A 107 -50.37 -88.23 -21.33
CA LYS A 107 -49.13 -87.82 -22.03
C LYS A 107 -48.83 -86.33 -21.85
N LEU A 108 -49.85 -85.49 -21.67
CA LEU A 108 -49.70 -84.09 -21.30
C LEU A 108 -49.20 -83.93 -19.87
N PHE A 109 -49.75 -84.66 -18.89
CA PHE A 109 -49.24 -84.64 -17.51
C PHE A 109 -47.80 -85.15 -17.41
N ASP A 110 -47.42 -86.19 -18.15
CA ASP A 110 -46.04 -86.69 -18.22
C ASP A 110 -45.07 -85.68 -18.85
N ARG A 111 -45.54 -84.79 -19.73
CA ARG A 111 -44.75 -83.67 -20.29
C ARG A 111 -44.72 -82.44 -19.39
N ILE A 112 -45.77 -82.20 -18.62
CA ILE A 112 -45.93 -80.99 -17.80
C ILE A 112 -45.25 -81.13 -16.43
N ASN A 113 -45.33 -82.29 -15.79
CA ASN A 113 -44.71 -82.52 -14.48
C ASN A 113 -43.20 -82.21 -14.47
N PRO A 114 -42.38 -82.66 -15.45
CA PRO A 114 -40.97 -82.28 -15.50
C PRO A 114 -40.75 -80.76 -15.70
N LEU A 115 -41.65 -80.07 -16.40
CA LEU A 115 -41.59 -78.61 -16.58
C LEU A 115 -41.95 -77.86 -15.29
N ILE A 116 -42.91 -78.36 -14.51
CA ILE A 116 -43.25 -77.81 -13.18
C ILE A 116 -42.08 -78.04 -12.19
N GLU A 117 -41.44 -79.20 -12.26
CA GLU A 117 -40.27 -79.49 -11.44
C GLU A 117 -39.08 -78.61 -11.82
N GLN A 118 -38.78 -78.47 -13.13
CA GLN A 118 -37.80 -77.51 -13.64
C GLN A 118 -38.14 -76.06 -13.26
N LYS A 119 -39.43 -75.67 -13.24
CA LYS A 119 -39.90 -74.35 -12.76
C LYS A 119 -39.54 -74.15 -11.30
N SER A 120 -39.79 -75.14 -10.45
CA SER A 120 -39.48 -75.06 -9.02
C SER A 120 -37.97 -74.92 -8.79
N ILE A 121 -37.16 -75.64 -9.56
CA ILE A 121 -35.68 -75.60 -9.51
C ILE A 121 -35.16 -74.24 -10.01
N MET A 122 -35.60 -73.76 -11.17
CA MET A 122 -35.18 -72.46 -11.71
C MET A 122 -35.60 -71.29 -10.81
N ASN A 123 -36.82 -71.30 -10.26
CA ASN A 123 -37.27 -70.25 -9.35
C ASN A 123 -36.48 -70.26 -8.03
N ALA A 124 -36.14 -71.44 -7.51
CA ALA A 124 -35.25 -71.55 -6.35
C ALA A 124 -33.84 -71.03 -6.67
N GLU A 125 -33.32 -71.34 -7.87
CA GLU A 125 -32.00 -70.89 -8.31
C GLU A 125 -31.95 -69.36 -8.51
N ILE A 126 -32.93 -68.77 -9.20
CA ILE A 126 -33.00 -67.32 -9.41
C ILE A 126 -33.18 -66.57 -8.09
N LYS A 127 -34.07 -67.05 -7.20
CA LYS A 127 -34.22 -66.46 -5.85
C LYS A 127 -32.93 -66.55 -5.03
N SER A 128 -32.21 -67.66 -5.12
CA SER A 128 -30.89 -67.82 -4.50
C SER A 128 -29.87 -66.82 -5.05
N ARG A 129 -29.82 -66.63 -6.37
CA ARG A 129 -28.95 -65.64 -7.04
C ARG A 129 -29.29 -64.20 -6.62
N ILE A 130 -30.58 -63.83 -6.61
CA ILE A 130 -31.01 -62.50 -6.16
C ILE A 130 -30.62 -62.26 -4.69
N LYS A 131 -30.80 -63.25 -3.82
CA LYS A 131 -30.40 -63.16 -2.41
C LYS A 131 -28.90 -62.90 -2.29
N LYS A 132 -28.07 -63.66 -3.01
CA LYS A 132 -26.60 -63.47 -3.04
C LYS A 132 -26.22 -62.07 -3.53
N LEU A 133 -26.85 -61.56 -4.59
CA LEU A 133 -26.59 -60.22 -5.11
C LEU A 133 -27.02 -59.10 -4.15
N LYS A 134 -28.15 -59.26 -3.44
CA LYS A 134 -28.60 -58.31 -2.41
C LYS A 134 -27.64 -58.28 -1.20
N GLU A 135 -27.10 -59.43 -0.81
CA GLU A 135 -26.06 -59.52 0.22
C GLU A 135 -24.76 -58.85 -0.25
N GLU A 136 -24.33 -59.09 -1.50
CA GLU A 136 -23.16 -58.44 -2.10
C GLU A 136 -23.32 -56.91 -2.21
N TYR A 137 -24.50 -56.43 -2.59
CA TYR A 137 -24.80 -54.99 -2.64
C TYR A 137 -24.72 -54.34 -1.26
N LYS A 138 -25.28 -54.99 -0.22
CA LYS A 138 -25.20 -54.49 1.17
C LYS A 138 -23.74 -54.44 1.65
N ALA A 139 -22.97 -55.49 1.39
CA ALA A 139 -21.56 -55.54 1.74
C ALA A 139 -20.77 -54.42 1.03
N LYS A 140 -20.96 -54.23 -0.28
CA LYS A 140 -20.32 -53.15 -1.05
C LYS A 140 -20.75 -51.75 -0.58
N LYS A 141 -22.02 -51.55 -0.19
CA LYS A 141 -22.51 -50.27 0.36
C LYS A 141 -21.83 -49.93 1.69
N ILE A 142 -21.65 -50.92 2.57
CA ILE A 142 -20.93 -50.75 3.84
C ILE A 142 -19.48 -50.37 3.55
N ILE A 143 -18.78 -51.12 2.67
CA ILE A 143 -17.40 -50.84 2.29
C ILE A 143 -17.25 -49.42 1.73
N ILE A 144 -18.14 -48.98 0.83
CA ILE A 144 -18.08 -47.61 0.25
C ILE A 144 -18.28 -46.55 1.34
N ARG A 145 -19.22 -46.75 2.27
CA ARG A 145 -19.46 -45.82 3.37
C ARG A 145 -18.25 -45.73 4.31
N GLU A 146 -17.69 -46.87 4.69
CA GLU A 146 -16.49 -46.96 5.52
C GLU A 146 -15.28 -46.33 4.82
N THR A 147 -15.12 -46.56 3.51
CA THR A 147 -14.04 -45.97 2.70
C THR A 147 -14.19 -44.45 2.59
N TYR A 148 -15.41 -43.95 2.35
CA TYR A 148 -15.68 -42.51 2.30
C TYR A 148 -15.46 -41.84 3.65
N GLN A 149 -15.91 -42.48 4.74
CA GLN A 149 -15.71 -41.99 6.10
C GLN A 149 -14.23 -41.99 6.48
N ALA A 150 -13.47 -43.04 6.12
CA ALA A 150 -12.02 -43.07 6.30
C ALA A 150 -11.30 -41.99 5.48
N MET A 151 -11.72 -41.75 4.24
CA MET A 151 -11.17 -40.69 3.39
C MET A 151 -11.47 -39.30 3.95
N ARG A 152 -12.72 -39.05 4.39
CA ARG A 152 -13.12 -37.80 5.05
C ARG A 152 -12.30 -37.57 6.32
N ASN A 153 -12.19 -38.57 7.19
CA ASN A 153 -11.39 -38.47 8.40
C ASN A 153 -9.92 -38.16 8.08
N ARG A 154 -9.35 -38.75 7.03
CA ARG A 154 -7.98 -38.47 6.60
C ARG A 154 -7.81 -37.03 6.11
N ILE A 155 -8.77 -36.52 5.34
CA ILE A 155 -8.77 -35.12 4.88
C ILE A 155 -8.92 -34.18 6.07
N ASP A 156 -9.86 -34.46 6.97
CA ASP A 156 -10.09 -33.66 8.18
C ASP A 156 -8.83 -33.63 9.05
N SER A 157 -8.19 -34.78 9.32
CA SER A 157 -6.91 -34.85 10.04
C SER A 157 -5.83 -34.02 9.37
N HIS A 158 -5.70 -34.09 8.05
CA HIS A 158 -4.70 -33.29 7.33
C HIS A 158 -4.98 -31.79 7.41
N ILE A 159 -6.25 -31.38 7.35
CA ILE A 159 -6.65 -29.98 7.53
C ILE A 159 -6.32 -29.52 8.96
N PHE A 160 -6.59 -30.34 9.99
CA PHE A 160 -6.23 -30.02 11.37
C PHE A 160 -4.71 -29.86 11.55
N GLU A 161 -3.90 -30.74 10.96
CA GLU A 161 -2.43 -30.60 10.97
C GLU A 161 -1.96 -29.29 10.31
N LEU A 162 -2.59 -28.89 9.20
CA LEU A 162 -2.26 -27.62 8.55
C LEU A 162 -2.66 -26.43 9.41
N ILE A 163 -3.83 -26.45 10.05
CA ILE A 163 -4.29 -25.41 10.97
C ILE A 163 -3.33 -25.27 12.15
N GLU A 164 -2.92 -26.38 12.76
CA GLU A 164 -1.98 -26.37 13.88
C GLU A 164 -0.63 -25.77 13.46
N LYS A 165 -0.13 -26.10 12.26
CA LYS A 165 1.07 -25.49 11.69
C LYS A 165 0.90 -23.99 11.46
N LEU A 166 -0.25 -23.56 10.95
CA LEU A 166 -0.56 -22.14 10.74
C LEU A 166 -0.63 -21.38 12.08
N GLN A 167 -1.32 -21.93 13.09
CA GLN A 167 -1.41 -21.32 14.41
C GLN A 167 -0.03 -21.23 15.09
N THR A 168 0.78 -22.28 14.98
CA THR A 168 2.12 -22.30 15.58
C THR A 168 3.07 -21.34 14.83
N GLY A 169 2.96 -21.27 13.51
CA GLY A 169 3.81 -20.42 12.66
C GLY A 169 3.43 -18.94 12.69
N PHE A 170 2.14 -18.61 12.83
CA PHE A 170 1.62 -17.24 12.71
C PHE A 170 1.03 -16.66 14.01
N GLY A 171 0.88 -17.45 15.07
CA GLY A 171 0.21 -17.00 16.30
C GLY A 171 0.88 -15.83 17.03
N LYS A 172 2.10 -15.47 16.65
CA LYS A 172 2.81 -14.28 17.16
C LYS A 172 3.08 -13.23 16.09
N THR A 173 2.79 -13.54 14.84
CA THR A 173 3.13 -12.73 13.68
C THR A 173 2.04 -11.70 13.41
N ILE A 174 2.46 -10.52 12.96
CA ILE A 174 1.53 -9.49 12.48
C ILE A 174 1.14 -9.80 11.04
N LEU A 175 -0.15 -9.73 10.77
CA LEU A 175 -0.74 -9.86 9.45
C LEU A 175 -1.17 -8.47 8.96
N LEU A 176 -0.67 -8.06 7.79
CA LEU A 176 -1.02 -6.80 7.14
C LEU A 176 -1.93 -7.04 5.94
N GLU A 177 -2.95 -6.21 5.76
CA GLU A 177 -3.77 -6.19 4.54
C GLU A 177 -3.01 -5.46 3.42
N LYS A 178 -3.07 -5.94 2.16
CA LYS A 178 -2.29 -5.36 1.05
C LYS A 178 -2.78 -3.98 0.60
N ASP A 179 -4.10 -3.81 0.57
CA ASP A 179 -4.74 -2.63 0.00
C ASP A 179 -5.01 -1.54 1.05
N THR A 180 -4.80 -1.87 2.32
CA THR A 180 -5.01 -0.98 3.46
C THR A 180 -3.96 -1.29 4.51
N GLU A 181 -3.56 -0.33 5.32
CA GLU A 181 -2.53 -0.55 6.35
C GLU A 181 -3.09 -1.20 7.64
N ARG A 182 -4.17 -1.99 7.53
CA ARG A 182 -4.73 -2.71 8.67
C ARG A 182 -3.78 -3.79 9.14
N ALA A 183 -3.55 -3.77 10.45
CA ALA A 183 -2.70 -4.74 11.12
C ALA A 183 -3.49 -5.60 12.09
N TYR A 184 -3.23 -6.91 12.03
CA TYR A 184 -3.89 -7.92 12.83
C TYR A 184 -2.86 -8.89 13.44
N GLN A 185 -3.24 -9.58 14.50
CA GLN A 185 -2.50 -10.74 15.02
C GLN A 185 -3.47 -11.91 15.15
N LEU A 186 -3.06 -13.07 14.64
CA LEU A 186 -3.85 -14.28 14.73
C LEU A 186 -3.85 -14.82 16.17
N LEU A 187 -5.04 -14.97 16.77
CA LEU A 187 -5.19 -15.63 18.07
C LEU A 187 -5.49 -17.11 17.90
N GLU A 188 -6.53 -17.41 17.12
CA GLU A 188 -7.10 -18.74 17.03
C GLU A 188 -7.76 -18.94 15.66
N ILE A 189 -7.71 -20.17 15.14
CA ILE A 189 -8.48 -20.60 13.98
C ILE A 189 -9.57 -21.53 14.51
N VAL A 190 -10.83 -21.13 14.34
CA VAL A 190 -12.00 -21.89 14.79
C VAL A 190 -12.68 -22.51 13.58
N ARG A 191 -13.04 -23.79 13.69
CA ARG A 191 -13.85 -24.49 12.69
C ARG A 191 -15.28 -24.58 13.18
N GLU A 192 -16.22 -24.03 12.41
CA GLU A 192 -17.65 -24.17 12.66
C GLU A 192 -18.31 -24.85 11.46
N GLU A 193 -18.94 -26.00 11.69
CA GLU A 193 -19.61 -26.85 10.69
C GLU A 193 -18.76 -27.15 9.44
N ASN A 194 -18.79 -26.25 8.45
CA ASN A 194 -18.14 -26.34 7.14
C ASN A 194 -17.20 -25.16 6.82
N ASP A 195 -17.03 -24.19 7.72
CA ASP A 195 -16.21 -22.99 7.49
C ASP A 195 -15.12 -22.80 8.55
N PHE A 196 -14.14 -21.98 8.19
CA PHE A 196 -13.04 -21.56 9.06
C PHE A 196 -13.13 -20.07 9.34
N TYR A 197 -13.10 -19.75 10.62
CA TYR A 197 -13.05 -18.39 11.14
C TYR A 197 -11.71 -18.15 11.83
N PHE A 198 -11.14 -16.99 11.57
CA PHE A 198 -9.89 -16.54 12.15
C PHE A 198 -10.24 -15.50 13.21
N LYS A 199 -10.02 -15.86 14.48
CA LYS A 199 -10.09 -14.93 15.59
C LYS A 199 -8.78 -14.16 15.64
N MET A 200 -8.88 -12.85 15.54
CA MET A 200 -7.71 -11.97 15.43
C MET A 200 -7.85 -10.77 16.35
N ILE A 201 -6.71 -10.23 16.78
CA ILE A 201 -6.65 -8.90 17.40
C ILE A 201 -6.29 -7.90 16.33
N LYS A 202 -7.13 -6.90 16.12
CA LYS A 202 -6.85 -5.75 15.27
C LYS A 202 -6.11 -4.67 16.06
N TYR A 203 -4.98 -4.22 15.54
CA TYR A 203 -4.11 -3.22 16.16
C TYR A 203 -4.15 -1.86 15.48
N ALA A 204 -4.31 -1.82 14.15
CA ALA A 204 -4.36 -0.59 13.37
C ALA A 204 -5.60 -0.51 12.48
N ASP A 205 -6.03 0.72 12.18
CA ASP A 205 -7.10 0.99 11.21
C ASP A 205 -6.61 0.88 9.76
N LYS A 206 -7.48 1.19 8.79
CA LYS A 206 -7.15 1.11 7.36
C LYS A 206 -6.05 2.05 6.87
N ASN A 207 -5.73 3.09 7.65
CA ASN A 207 -4.70 4.07 7.33
C ASN A 207 -3.44 3.88 8.20
N GLY A 208 -3.32 2.72 8.87
CA GLY A 208 -2.14 2.38 9.66
C GLY A 208 -2.11 3.01 11.04
N ILE A 209 -3.17 3.74 11.43
CA ILE A 209 -3.23 4.42 12.72
C ILE A 209 -3.61 3.42 13.81
N ALA A 210 -2.82 3.41 14.88
CA ALA A 210 -3.02 2.52 16.00
C ALA A 210 -4.37 2.74 16.70
N LEU A 211 -5.05 1.65 17.03
CA LEU A 211 -6.29 1.70 17.80
C LEU A 211 -5.96 1.99 19.28
N LEU A 212 -6.77 2.85 19.91
CA LEU A 212 -6.65 3.13 21.35
C LEU A 212 -6.78 1.88 22.19
N ARG A 213 -7.66 0.97 21.77
CA ARG A 213 -7.80 -0.37 22.33
C ARG A 213 -7.87 -1.38 21.19
N PRO A 214 -6.95 -2.35 21.14
CA PRO A 214 -7.03 -3.43 20.18
C PRO A 214 -8.38 -4.16 20.28
N ARG A 215 -8.91 -4.60 19.13
CA ARG A 215 -10.25 -5.21 19.06
C ARG A 215 -10.15 -6.66 18.60
N ASN A 216 -10.84 -7.55 19.30
CA ASN A 216 -11.05 -8.90 18.82
C ASN A 216 -12.06 -8.89 17.67
N ILE A 217 -11.69 -9.52 16.57
CA ILE A 217 -12.53 -9.66 15.39
C ILE A 217 -12.51 -11.10 14.91
N GLU A 218 -13.55 -11.47 14.17
CA GLU A 218 -13.67 -12.76 13.50
C GLU A 218 -13.77 -12.52 12.00
N ILE A 219 -12.84 -13.10 11.25
CA ILE A 219 -12.74 -12.96 9.79
C ILE A 219 -12.93 -14.34 9.17
N SER A 220 -13.75 -14.45 8.11
CA SER A 220 -13.90 -15.69 7.36
C SER A 220 -12.68 -15.94 6.45
N LEU A 221 -12.42 -17.19 6.08
CA LEU A 221 -11.34 -17.52 5.14
C LEU A 221 -11.42 -16.72 3.82
N ASN A 222 -12.63 -16.41 3.36
CA ASN A 222 -12.84 -15.67 2.11
C ASN A 222 -12.42 -14.20 2.20
N ASP A 223 -12.46 -13.63 3.40
CA ASP A 223 -12.15 -12.23 3.68
C ASP A 223 -10.66 -12.01 4.01
N LEU A 224 -9.88 -13.08 4.18
CA LEU A 224 -8.41 -13.01 4.33
C LEU A 224 -7.67 -12.77 3.00
N LYS A 225 -8.39 -12.58 1.89
CA LYS A 225 -7.76 -12.31 0.59
C LYS A 225 -6.98 -11.00 0.67
N GLY A 226 -5.68 -11.09 0.37
CA GLY A 226 -4.80 -9.92 0.39
C GLY A 226 -4.11 -9.68 1.73
N VAL A 227 -4.29 -10.55 2.72
CA VAL A 227 -3.54 -10.49 3.97
C VAL A 227 -2.17 -11.18 3.82
N ILE A 228 -1.10 -10.50 4.23
CA ILE A 228 0.27 -11.01 4.23
C ILE A 228 0.76 -11.14 5.67
N ALA A 229 1.40 -12.26 5.99
CA ALA A 229 2.13 -12.39 7.24
C ALA A 229 3.51 -11.74 7.12
N LEU A 230 3.84 -10.87 8.08
CA LEU A 230 5.17 -10.31 8.22
C LEU A 230 6.19 -11.36 8.67
N SER A 231 7.48 -11.08 8.53
CA SER A 231 8.50 -11.88 9.22
C SER A 231 8.40 -11.65 10.74
N GLU A 232 9.05 -12.49 11.55
CA GLU A 232 9.09 -12.29 13.00
C GLU A 232 9.81 -10.98 13.37
N GLU A 233 10.89 -10.66 12.65
CA GLU A 233 11.66 -9.41 12.82
C GLU A 233 10.80 -8.18 12.48
N ASP A 234 10.12 -8.20 11.33
CA ASP A 234 9.24 -7.10 10.90
C ASP A 234 8.02 -6.96 11.81
N SER A 235 7.46 -8.07 12.30
CA SER A 235 6.35 -8.05 13.25
C SER A 235 6.75 -7.37 14.55
N LYS A 236 7.96 -7.64 15.04
CA LYS A 236 8.49 -6.99 16.24
C LYS A 236 8.72 -5.51 15.99
N ALA A 237 9.37 -5.14 14.89
CA ALA A 237 9.61 -3.74 14.53
C ALA A 237 8.29 -2.96 14.37
N PHE A 238 7.27 -3.56 13.77
CA PHE A 238 5.93 -2.97 13.65
C PHE A 238 5.29 -2.74 15.02
N MET A 239 5.34 -3.73 15.92
CA MET A 239 4.76 -3.58 17.26
C MET A 239 5.50 -2.54 18.11
N ASP A 240 6.82 -2.45 17.93
CA ASP A 240 7.65 -1.46 18.61
C ASP A 240 7.34 -0.01 18.12
N SER A 241 6.97 0.17 16.85
CA SER A 241 6.59 1.47 16.28
C SER A 241 5.09 1.79 16.31
N LEU A 242 4.24 0.81 16.65
CA LEU A 242 2.77 0.97 16.62
C LEU A 242 2.30 2.15 17.48
N ASP A 243 2.94 2.39 18.62
CA ASP A 243 2.58 3.48 19.54
C ASP A 243 2.94 4.87 19.01
N GLU A 244 3.79 4.96 17.99
CA GLU A 244 4.14 6.19 17.28
C GLU A 244 3.18 6.48 16.12
N ASN A 245 2.47 5.47 15.63
CA ASN A 245 1.48 5.57 14.55
C ASN A 245 0.15 6.13 15.07
N ILE A 246 0.14 7.41 15.42
CA ILE A 246 -1.00 8.11 16.01
C ILE A 246 -1.43 9.29 15.14
N ILE A 247 -2.71 9.64 15.22
CA ILE A 247 -3.23 10.82 14.53
C ILE A 247 -2.97 12.08 15.38
N THR A 248 -2.35 13.11 14.84
CA THR A 248 -2.22 14.40 15.54
C THR A 248 -3.23 15.37 14.97
N VAL A 249 -4.14 15.86 15.81
CA VAL A 249 -5.15 16.85 15.43
C VAL A 249 -4.77 18.22 15.99
N VAL A 250 -4.52 19.16 15.10
CA VAL A 250 -4.30 20.57 15.44
C VAL A 250 -5.63 21.28 15.32
N TYR A 251 -6.03 22.04 16.34
CA TYR A 251 -7.34 22.70 16.39
C TYR A 251 -7.26 24.04 17.10
N GLN A 252 -8.27 24.86 16.90
CA GLN A 252 -8.46 26.15 17.56
C GLN A 252 -9.85 26.19 18.19
N ILE A 253 -9.98 26.92 19.29
CA ILE A 253 -11.28 27.23 19.90
C ILE A 253 -11.68 28.60 19.38
N ILE A 254 -12.85 28.70 18.76
CA ILE A 254 -13.41 29.94 18.25
C ILE A 254 -14.69 30.25 19.02
N GLU A 255 -14.81 31.47 19.52
CA GLU A 255 -16.02 31.93 20.21
C GLU A 255 -16.99 32.56 19.21
N PHE A 256 -18.20 32.01 19.11
CA PHE A 256 -19.31 32.55 18.33
C PHE A 256 -20.54 32.68 19.25
N ASP A 257 -21.06 33.91 19.40
CA ASP A 257 -22.31 34.19 20.13
C ASP A 257 -22.38 33.55 21.55
N ASP A 258 -21.32 33.71 22.35
CA ASP A 258 -21.16 33.11 23.70
C ASP A 258 -21.04 31.56 23.73
N GLU A 259 -20.93 30.90 22.57
CA GLU A 259 -20.64 29.47 22.43
C GLU A 259 -19.21 29.24 21.89
N GLN A 260 -18.44 28.43 22.62
CA GLN A 260 -17.12 27.96 22.19
C GLN A 260 -17.26 26.78 21.24
N SER A 261 -16.74 26.92 20.02
CA SER A 261 -16.67 25.85 19.03
C SER A 261 -15.21 25.45 18.78
N CYS A 262 -14.94 24.16 18.87
CA CYS A 262 -13.62 23.60 18.51
C CYS A 262 -13.58 23.32 17.01
N CYS A 263 -12.63 23.95 16.32
CA CYS A 263 -12.45 23.84 14.88
C CYS A 263 -11.11 23.15 14.58
N PRO A 264 -11.10 21.92 14.02
CA PRO A 264 -9.87 21.27 13.59
C PRO A 264 -9.29 22.03 12.39
N ILE A 265 -8.02 22.38 12.47
CA ILE A 265 -7.26 23.09 11.44
C ILE A 265 -6.46 22.09 10.60
N GLU A 266 -5.87 21.08 11.25
CA GLU A 266 -4.94 20.16 10.61
C GLU A 266 -4.98 18.76 11.23
N ILE A 267 -4.69 17.77 10.39
CA ILE A 267 -4.49 16.39 10.78
C ILE A 267 -3.16 15.89 10.21
N SER A 268 -2.37 15.23 11.06
CA SER A 268 -1.15 14.51 10.68
C SER A 268 -1.27 13.02 11.06
N PRO A 269 -0.72 12.06 10.29
CA PRO A 269 0.09 12.24 9.08
C PRO A 269 -0.66 12.87 7.90
N GLN A 270 0.08 13.58 7.03
CA GLN A 270 -0.45 14.21 5.82
C GLN A 270 -1.02 13.14 4.86
N GLY A 271 -2.11 13.49 4.17
CA GLY A 271 -2.80 12.59 3.24
C GLY A 271 -3.94 11.78 3.87
N LEU A 272 -4.15 11.86 5.20
CA LEU A 272 -5.31 11.27 5.85
C LEU A 272 -6.61 12.03 5.49
N PRO A 273 -7.64 11.33 4.97
CA PRO A 273 -8.93 11.97 4.74
C PRO A 273 -9.61 12.29 6.07
N LEU A 274 -9.85 13.57 6.35
CA LEU A 274 -10.67 14.03 7.48
C LEU A 274 -12.03 13.31 7.55
N SER A 275 -12.61 12.97 6.40
CA SER A 275 -13.90 12.27 6.28
C SER A 275 -13.90 10.82 6.79
N ASP A 276 -12.73 10.22 7.00
CA ASP A 276 -12.63 8.89 7.60
C ASP A 276 -12.68 8.89 9.13
N TYR A 277 -12.58 10.08 9.74
CA TYR A 277 -12.53 10.24 11.19
C TYR A 277 -13.63 11.18 11.69
N SER A 278 -14.27 10.79 12.80
CA SER A 278 -15.17 11.64 13.56
C SER A 278 -14.42 12.14 14.79
N ILE A 279 -14.13 13.44 14.83
CA ILE A 279 -13.48 14.09 15.97
C ILE A 279 -14.55 14.58 16.93
N ILE A 280 -14.50 14.11 18.16
CA ILE A 280 -15.47 14.45 19.22
C ILE A 280 -14.80 15.41 20.19
N PHE A 281 -15.42 16.58 20.33
CA PHE A 281 -14.93 17.68 21.15
C PHE A 281 -15.71 17.79 22.47
N ASN A 282 -15.00 18.22 23.51
CA ASN A 282 -15.56 18.95 24.63
C ASN A 282 -15.31 20.45 24.39
N LYS A 283 -15.93 21.31 25.21
CA LYS A 283 -15.76 22.77 25.18
C LYS A 283 -14.31 23.24 25.01
N ASP A 284 -13.36 22.51 25.58
CA ASP A 284 -11.97 22.92 25.71
C ASP A 284 -10.95 21.98 25.05
N LYS A 285 -11.36 20.80 24.57
CA LYS A 285 -10.43 19.79 24.04
C LYS A 285 -11.06 18.69 23.21
N ILE A 286 -10.23 17.99 22.44
CA ILE A 286 -10.62 16.75 21.79
C ILE A 286 -10.67 15.64 22.83
N ILE A 287 -11.80 14.95 22.93
CA ILE A 287 -11.99 13.80 23.83
C ILE A 287 -11.61 12.51 23.12
N LYS A 288 -11.94 12.42 21.83
CA LYS A 288 -11.91 11.16 21.09
C LYS A 288 -11.82 11.40 19.58
N VAL A 289 -11.09 10.52 18.90
CA VAL A 289 -11.08 10.43 17.44
C VAL A 289 -11.52 9.01 17.05
N ASP A 290 -12.64 8.90 16.37
CA ASP A 290 -13.21 7.62 15.93
C ASP A 290 -13.05 7.44 14.42
N GLY A 291 -12.32 6.41 14.01
CA GLY A 291 -12.34 5.92 12.63
C GLY A 291 -13.43 4.87 12.42
N LYS A 292 -13.63 4.44 11.17
CA LYS A 292 -14.57 3.35 10.82
C LYS A 292 -14.29 2.04 11.58
N ASP A 293 -13.03 1.80 11.91
CA ASP A 293 -12.54 0.57 12.55
C ASP A 293 -12.56 0.64 14.09
N GLY A 294 -12.75 1.83 14.65
CA GLY A 294 -12.76 2.08 16.09
C GLY A 294 -12.05 3.37 16.47
N THR A 295 -11.91 3.55 17.78
CA THR A 295 -11.21 4.70 18.36
C THR A 295 -9.72 4.56 18.15
N VAL A 296 -9.10 5.56 17.54
CA VAL A 296 -7.67 5.60 17.29
C VAL A 296 -6.92 6.31 18.41
N LYS A 297 -5.63 6.00 18.57
CA LYS A 297 -4.72 6.78 19.39
C LYS A 297 -4.49 8.11 18.70
N PHE A 298 -4.52 9.20 19.48
CA PHE A 298 -4.34 10.53 18.94
C PHE A 298 -3.56 11.43 19.89
N ASN A 299 -2.87 12.41 19.30
CA ASN A 299 -2.34 13.59 19.97
C ASN A 299 -3.16 14.82 19.55
N GLN A 300 -3.15 15.84 20.38
CA GLN A 300 -3.87 17.08 20.09
C GLN A 300 -2.97 18.29 20.35
N VAL A 301 -3.08 19.28 19.48
CA VAL A 301 -2.36 20.55 19.60
C VAL A 301 -3.37 21.68 19.50
N LEU A 302 -3.53 22.43 20.60
CA LEU A 302 -4.36 23.62 20.63
C LEU A 302 -3.55 24.83 20.14
N ILE A 303 -4.11 25.55 19.19
CA ILE A 303 -3.63 26.86 18.74
C ILE A 303 -4.56 27.92 19.34
N SER A 304 -3.96 28.84 20.11
CA SER A 304 -4.67 29.98 20.67
C SER A 304 -5.20 30.90 19.57
N GLU A 305 -6.33 31.56 19.81
CA GLU A 305 -6.96 32.43 18.82
C GLU A 305 -6.07 33.63 18.41
N ASP A 306 -5.28 34.14 19.36
CA ASP A 306 -4.32 35.22 19.12
C ASP A 306 -3.07 34.79 18.32
N CYS A 307 -3.01 33.53 17.87
CA CYS A 307 -1.92 33.02 17.04
C CYS A 307 -2.37 33.07 15.58
N GLY A 308 -1.67 33.81 14.73
CA GLY A 308 -1.99 33.90 13.32
C GLY A 308 -1.52 32.72 12.45
N PHE A 309 -1.37 31.53 13.02
CA PHE A 309 -0.84 30.35 12.33
C PHE A 309 -1.59 30.02 11.03
N VAL A 310 -0.86 29.84 9.92
CA VAL A 310 -1.41 29.36 8.64
C VAL A 310 -1.04 27.89 8.45
N TYR A 311 -2.04 27.08 8.08
CA TYR A 311 -1.84 25.65 7.80
C TYR A 311 -0.90 25.42 6.61
N GLU A 312 -0.09 24.35 6.67
CA GLU A 312 0.90 23.98 5.65
C GLU A 312 1.99 25.04 5.38
N SER A 313 2.13 26.04 6.26
CA SER A 313 3.16 27.07 6.12
C SER A 313 4.55 26.45 6.09
N VAL A 314 5.30 26.71 5.01
CA VAL A 314 6.73 26.38 4.93
C VAL A 314 7.52 27.67 5.11
N ILE A 315 8.35 27.72 6.14
CA ILE A 315 9.17 28.90 6.43
C ILE A 315 10.37 28.91 5.50
N GLU A 316 10.59 30.00 4.75
CA GLU A 316 11.84 30.17 3.99
C GLU A 316 12.80 31.05 4.77
N ILE A 317 14.01 30.54 5.03
CA ILE A 317 15.04 31.24 5.83
C ILE A 317 16.25 31.48 4.95
N PHE A 318 16.64 32.74 4.80
CA PHE A 318 17.84 33.13 4.07
C PHE A 318 18.96 33.45 5.05
N THR A 319 20.05 32.68 4.96
CA THR A 319 21.17 32.77 5.91
C THR A 319 22.49 33.07 5.22
N SER A 320 23.42 33.62 5.97
CA SER A 320 24.82 33.75 5.61
C SER A 320 25.70 33.33 6.77
N GLU A 321 26.85 32.75 6.47
CA GLU A 321 27.83 32.35 7.48
C GLU A 321 28.86 33.48 7.61
N LEU A 322 28.92 34.12 8.79
CA LEU A 322 29.92 35.15 9.07
C LEU A 322 31.21 34.52 9.62
N SER A 323 31.06 33.49 10.44
CA SER A 323 32.13 32.65 10.95
C SER A 323 31.57 31.25 11.24
N PRO A 324 32.43 30.23 11.49
CA PRO A 324 31.98 28.89 11.89
C PRO A 324 31.12 28.86 13.18
N HIS A 325 31.08 29.96 13.92
CA HIS A 325 30.38 30.09 15.20
C HIS A 325 29.24 31.12 15.15
N VAL A 326 29.04 31.78 14.01
CA VAL A 326 28.06 32.86 13.85
C VAL A 326 27.30 32.70 12.54
N ILE A 327 26.02 32.38 12.67
CA ILE A 327 25.08 32.45 11.55
C ILE A 327 24.37 33.80 11.56
N ASN A 328 24.14 34.34 10.36
CA ASN A 328 23.45 35.59 10.16
C ASN A 328 22.20 35.36 9.32
N LEU A 329 21.03 35.50 9.94
CA LEU A 329 19.73 35.41 9.30
C LEU A 329 19.40 36.77 8.69
N LEU A 330 19.24 36.78 7.37
CA LEU A 330 19.05 37.98 6.57
C LEU A 330 17.57 38.29 6.36
N HIS A 331 16.78 37.23 6.18
CA HIS A 331 15.40 37.30 5.75
C HIS A 331 14.67 36.02 6.13
N VAL A 332 13.41 36.16 6.54
CA VAL A 332 12.56 35.02 6.90
C VAL A 332 11.16 35.28 6.35
N HIS A 333 10.73 34.45 5.40
CA HIS A 333 9.34 34.43 4.95
C HIS A 333 8.50 33.63 5.93
N VAL A 334 7.35 34.20 6.31
CA VAL A 334 6.42 33.58 7.24
C VAL A 334 5.00 33.71 6.71
N GLU A 335 4.25 32.62 6.81
CA GLU A 335 2.80 32.63 6.60
C GLU A 335 2.15 32.65 7.98
N ASP A 336 2.17 33.83 8.61
CA ASP A 336 1.42 34.12 9.83
C ASP A 336 0.46 35.26 9.50
N THR A 337 -0.72 35.32 10.11
CA THR A 337 -1.71 36.37 9.90
C THR A 337 -1.55 37.53 10.89
N SER A 338 -0.84 37.33 12.00
CA SER A 338 -0.59 38.30 13.09
C SER A 338 0.18 39.52 12.62
N GLU A 339 -0.29 40.73 12.94
CA GLU A 339 0.35 41.99 12.53
C GLU A 339 1.83 42.06 12.94
N GLU A 340 2.15 41.72 14.18
CA GLU A 340 3.52 41.66 14.69
C GLU A 340 3.96 40.20 14.87
N ILE A 341 5.20 39.89 14.44
CA ILE A 341 5.76 38.54 14.50
C ILE A 341 7.12 38.57 15.21
N PRO A 342 7.13 38.52 16.55
CA PRO A 342 8.38 38.49 17.30
C PRO A 342 9.09 37.15 17.09
N ILE A 343 10.39 37.23 16.79
CA ILE A 343 11.23 36.08 16.49
C ILE A 343 12.52 36.10 17.31
N GLU A 344 12.96 34.93 17.74
CA GLU A 344 14.22 34.72 18.43
C GLU A 344 15.09 33.72 17.64
N VAL A 345 16.41 33.93 17.65
CA VAL A 345 17.39 32.97 17.13
C VAL A 345 18.26 32.48 18.27
N VAL A 346 18.28 31.16 18.49
CA VAL A 346 19.04 30.53 19.57
C VAL A 346 20.07 29.59 18.96
N TYR A 347 21.33 29.72 19.38
CA TYR A 347 22.38 28.79 18.99
C TYR A 347 22.58 27.75 20.10
N ILE A 348 22.50 26.47 19.74
CA ILE A 348 22.63 25.36 20.70
C ILE A 348 23.92 24.58 20.51
N LEU A 349 24.39 23.95 21.58
CA LEU A 349 25.59 23.13 21.59
C LEU A 349 25.38 21.79 20.84
N PRO A 350 26.45 21.16 20.32
CA PRO A 350 26.37 19.84 19.69
C PRO A 350 25.67 18.77 20.55
N GLU A 351 25.84 18.81 21.87
CA GLU A 351 25.25 17.89 22.84
C GLU A 351 23.80 18.23 23.25
N GLN A 352 23.32 19.43 22.94
CA GLN A 352 21.97 19.88 23.31
C GLN A 352 20.94 19.50 22.24
N SER A 353 19.70 19.31 22.69
CA SER A 353 18.55 19.07 21.83
C SER A 353 17.70 20.33 21.74
N TRP A 354 17.02 20.54 20.61
CA TRP A 354 16.09 21.66 20.45
C TRP A 354 14.92 21.58 21.45
N SER A 355 14.59 20.38 21.93
CA SER A 355 13.53 20.12 22.92
C SER A 355 13.76 20.84 24.24
N ASP A 356 15.01 21.19 24.56
CA ASP A 356 15.39 21.92 25.76
C ASP A 356 14.99 23.41 25.68
N TYR A 357 14.62 23.89 24.49
CA TYR A 357 14.41 25.31 24.17
C TYR A 357 12.95 25.65 23.83
N THR A 358 12.02 24.80 24.27
CA THR A 358 10.59 24.87 24.00
C THR A 358 9.83 25.92 24.80
N ASN A 359 10.48 26.56 25.77
CA ASN A 359 9.92 27.66 26.53
C ASN A 359 9.99 28.97 25.72
N PHE A 360 8.85 29.61 25.51
CA PHE A 360 8.76 30.92 24.87
C PHE A 360 8.66 31.99 25.95
N GLU A 361 9.66 32.86 26.02
CA GLU A 361 9.61 34.07 26.84
C GLU A 361 9.01 35.22 26.05
N ASN A 362 8.68 36.32 26.73
CA ASN A 362 8.32 37.54 26.03
C ASN A 362 9.59 38.20 25.50
N ASP A 363 9.46 38.91 24.39
CA ASP A 363 10.54 39.72 23.84
C ASP A 363 10.87 40.92 24.75
N ALA A 364 11.85 41.74 24.35
CA ALA A 364 12.24 42.92 25.10
C ALA A 364 11.14 44.00 25.22
N LYS A 365 10.09 43.95 24.38
CA LYS A 365 8.92 44.83 24.42
C LYS A 365 7.78 44.23 25.26
N GLY A 366 7.93 43.01 25.75
CA GLY A 366 6.91 42.29 26.50
C GLY A 366 5.90 41.56 25.62
N VAL A 367 6.13 41.48 24.30
CA VAL A 367 5.27 40.76 23.35
C VAL A 367 5.66 39.28 23.36
N PRO A 368 4.70 38.33 23.41
CA PRO A 368 5.01 36.90 23.37
C PRO A 368 5.79 36.52 22.11
N LEU A 369 6.93 35.84 22.27
CA LEU A 369 7.68 35.31 21.13
C LEU A 369 6.82 34.34 20.31
N ARG A 370 6.78 34.53 18.99
CA ARG A 370 6.00 33.69 18.07
C ARG A 370 6.85 32.60 17.42
N TYR A 371 8.04 32.96 16.96
CA TYR A 371 8.95 32.04 16.31
C TYR A 371 10.27 31.94 17.06
N LYS A 372 10.83 30.74 17.11
CA LYS A 372 12.18 30.50 17.60
C LYS A 372 12.95 29.65 16.58
N ILE A 373 14.00 30.22 16.01
CA ILE A 373 14.89 29.52 15.08
C ILE A 373 16.07 28.96 15.85
N ILE A 374 16.19 27.63 15.89
CA ILE A 374 17.27 26.94 16.57
C ILE A 374 18.38 26.67 15.58
N VAL A 375 19.59 27.10 15.91
CA VAL A 375 20.80 26.97 15.09
C VAL A 375 21.75 26.00 15.75
N LYS A 376 22.30 25.07 14.98
CA LYS A 376 23.30 24.10 15.43
C LYS A 376 24.35 23.93 14.33
N GLU A 377 25.63 23.97 14.72
CA GLU A 377 26.77 23.78 13.79
C GLU A 377 26.72 24.69 12.54
N GLY A 378 26.39 25.96 12.73
CA GLY A 378 26.33 26.95 11.65
C GLY A 378 25.20 26.72 10.63
N LYS A 379 24.15 25.96 10.99
CA LYS A 379 22.95 25.75 10.17
C LYS A 379 21.69 25.87 11.00
N VAL A 380 20.58 26.16 10.34
CA VAL A 380 19.26 26.07 11.00
C VAL A 380 18.95 24.59 11.24
N ASN A 381 18.67 24.24 12.49
CA ASN A 381 18.34 22.89 12.91
C ASN A 381 16.83 22.65 12.94
N THR A 382 16.07 23.57 13.54
CA THR A 382 14.60 23.50 13.60
C THR A 382 14.00 24.90 13.76
N VAL A 383 12.71 25.02 13.46
CA VAL A 383 11.91 26.23 13.67
C VAL A 383 10.75 25.85 14.57
N LEU A 384 10.64 26.51 15.72
CA LEU A 384 9.56 26.30 16.67
C LEU A 384 8.57 27.46 16.57
N TYR A 385 7.28 27.11 16.57
CA TYR A 385 6.15 28.04 16.62
C TYR A 385 5.46 27.98 17.97
N ASN A 386 5.20 29.14 18.56
CA ASN A 386 4.44 29.25 19.81
C ASN A 386 2.94 29.17 19.52
N THR A 387 2.30 28.07 19.94
CA THR A 387 0.85 27.89 19.74
C THR A 387 0.01 28.64 20.79
N GLY A 388 0.65 29.36 21.73
CA GLY A 388 0.03 30.05 22.86
C GLY A 388 -0.13 29.16 24.10
N THR A 389 -0.38 27.86 23.90
CA THR A 389 -0.44 26.86 24.98
C THR A 389 0.73 25.88 24.99
N GLY A 390 1.60 25.97 23.99
CA GLY A 390 2.71 25.05 23.79
C GLY A 390 3.53 25.46 22.57
N HIS A 391 4.13 24.47 21.91
CA HIS A 391 4.94 24.70 20.72
C HIS A 391 4.68 23.66 19.65
N LYS A 392 5.02 24.01 18.41
CA LYS A 392 4.98 23.12 17.26
C LYS A 392 6.24 23.30 16.42
N GLU A 393 6.84 22.20 15.97
CA GLU A 393 7.91 22.25 14.98
C GLU A 393 7.33 22.53 13.59
N LEU A 394 7.96 23.46 12.86
CA LEU A 394 7.54 23.86 11.52
C LEU A 394 8.54 23.40 10.45
N PRO A 395 8.06 22.95 9.28
CA PRO A 395 8.92 22.70 8.14
C PRO A 395 9.50 24.02 7.64
N PHE A 396 10.76 23.98 7.21
CA PHE A 396 11.46 25.15 6.68
C PHE A 396 12.42 24.78 5.54
N ILE A 397 12.77 25.79 4.74
CA ILE A 397 13.77 25.71 3.68
C ILE A 397 14.84 26.76 3.97
N GLU A 398 16.07 26.30 4.25
CA GLU A 398 17.23 27.18 4.41
C GLU A 398 17.90 27.45 3.05
N LYS A 399 18.07 28.73 2.69
CA LYS A 399 18.81 29.19 1.51
C LYS A 399 20.05 29.97 1.96
N LYS A 400 21.23 29.40 1.70
CA LYS A 400 22.51 30.00 2.10
C LYS A 400 23.05 30.94 1.03
N ILE A 401 23.53 32.10 1.45
CA ILE A 401 24.05 33.17 0.58
C ILE A 401 25.46 33.54 1.01
N LYS A 402 26.34 33.73 0.03
CA LYS A 402 27.75 34.09 0.23
C LYS A 402 28.14 35.27 -0.64
N ILE A 403 29.12 36.04 -0.16
CA ILE A 403 29.75 37.09 -0.95
C ILE A 403 30.43 36.43 -2.16
N GLY A 404 30.20 37.00 -3.35
CA GLY A 404 30.71 36.48 -4.61
C GLY A 404 29.76 35.53 -5.34
N ASP A 405 28.67 35.08 -4.70
CA ASP A 405 27.60 34.33 -5.36
C ASP A 405 27.01 35.14 -6.51
N ASN A 406 26.58 34.44 -7.56
CA ASN A 406 26.00 35.05 -8.75
C ASN A 406 24.57 34.57 -8.88
N PHE A 407 23.64 35.50 -9.02
CA PHE A 407 22.22 35.22 -9.15
C PHE A 407 21.65 35.85 -10.42
N CYS A 408 20.65 35.21 -10.98
CA CYS A 408 19.78 35.82 -11.96
C CYS A 408 18.83 36.77 -11.24
N ILE A 409 18.77 38.01 -11.69
CA ILE A 409 17.86 39.06 -11.21
C ILE A 409 16.82 39.38 -12.29
N GLN A 410 16.03 40.44 -12.11
CA GLN A 410 15.09 40.91 -13.14
C GLN A 410 15.81 41.19 -14.48
N ASP A 411 15.07 41.07 -15.58
CA ASP A 411 15.55 41.24 -16.96
C ASP A 411 16.62 40.23 -17.42
N ASN A 412 16.70 39.05 -16.78
CA ASN A 412 17.71 38.01 -17.06
C ASN A 412 19.17 38.49 -16.92
N SER A 413 19.39 39.59 -16.20
CA SER A 413 20.72 40.03 -15.84
C SER A 413 21.32 39.13 -14.77
N ILE A 414 22.65 38.99 -14.77
CA ILE A 414 23.39 38.28 -13.72
C ILE A 414 24.07 39.31 -12.84
N ALA A 415 23.79 39.24 -11.54
CA ALA A 415 24.41 40.11 -10.55
C ALA A 415 25.18 39.28 -9.51
N GLN A 416 26.30 39.83 -9.07
CA GLN A 416 27.17 39.25 -8.07
C GLN A 416 26.95 39.91 -6.71
N VAL A 417 26.84 39.11 -5.65
CA VAL A 417 26.77 39.60 -4.26
C VAL A 417 28.07 40.27 -3.88
N LYS A 418 28.02 41.54 -3.48
CA LYS A 418 29.17 42.33 -3.03
C LYS A 418 29.21 42.51 -1.53
N LEU A 419 28.06 42.69 -0.90
CA LEU A 419 27.94 42.89 0.54
C LEU A 419 26.68 42.19 1.05
N ILE A 420 26.82 41.56 2.21
CA ILE A 420 25.70 40.98 2.95
C ILE A 420 25.60 41.76 4.26
N PRO A 421 24.47 42.43 4.56
CA PRO A 421 24.33 43.14 5.82
C PRO A 421 24.16 42.17 7.01
N THR A 422 24.40 42.69 8.20
CA THR A 422 24.13 41.98 9.45
C THR A 422 22.63 42.08 9.76
N GLY A 423 21.95 40.93 9.78
CA GLY A 423 20.58 40.77 10.27
C GLY A 423 20.57 40.19 11.68
N MET A 424 19.71 39.19 11.93
CA MET A 424 19.60 38.54 13.23
C MET A 424 20.66 37.45 13.39
N LEU A 425 21.37 37.45 14.51
CA LEU A 425 22.56 36.63 14.69
C LEU A 425 22.29 35.44 15.63
N GLY A 426 22.54 34.23 15.15
CA GLY A 426 22.71 33.05 16.00
C GLY A 426 24.18 32.87 16.34
N ARG A 427 24.54 32.97 17.63
CA ARG A 427 25.94 32.94 18.09
C ARG A 427 26.20 31.78 19.03
N SER A 428 27.20 30.96 18.72
CA SER A 428 27.77 30.02 19.68
C SER A 428 28.50 30.77 20.80
N TRP A 429 28.63 30.14 21.97
CA TRP A 429 29.48 30.62 23.06
C TRP A 429 30.96 30.78 22.67
N GLN A 430 31.40 30.12 21.59
CA GLN A 430 32.76 30.22 21.05
C GLN A 430 32.98 31.45 20.17
N ALA A 431 31.90 32.12 19.73
CA ALA A 431 32.00 33.30 18.89
C ALA A 431 32.64 34.46 19.66
N ARG A 432 33.69 35.06 19.10
CA ARG A 432 34.31 36.26 19.67
C ARG A 432 33.59 37.51 19.19
N ASP A 433 33.45 38.54 20.03
CA ASP A 433 32.84 39.82 19.64
C ASP A 433 33.53 40.47 18.42
N THR A 434 34.83 40.26 18.27
CA THR A 434 35.61 40.75 17.11
C THR A 434 35.19 40.15 15.77
N GLU A 435 34.49 39.01 15.78
CA GLU A 435 33.97 38.38 14.56
C GLU A 435 32.75 39.13 14.01
N ILE A 436 32.17 40.06 14.77
CA ILE A 436 30.88 40.65 14.46
C ILE A 436 31.03 42.17 14.39
N ASN A 437 31.30 42.65 13.19
CA ASN A 437 31.17 44.06 12.88
C ASN A 437 29.82 44.25 12.18
N PRO A 438 28.94 45.15 12.66
CA PRO A 438 27.68 45.39 11.99
C PRO A 438 27.93 45.96 10.59
N ILE A 439 27.36 45.28 9.59
CA ILE A 439 27.43 45.66 8.18
C ILE A 439 26.03 46.12 7.76
N PHE A 440 25.95 47.26 7.10
CA PHE A 440 24.71 47.79 6.54
C PHE A 440 24.81 47.87 5.01
N THR A 441 23.68 47.75 4.33
CA THR A 441 23.59 47.99 2.89
C THR A 441 24.05 49.40 2.57
N LYS A 442 24.89 49.55 1.55
CA LYS A 442 25.40 50.87 1.13
C LYS A 442 24.53 51.51 0.07
N ASN A 443 23.83 50.70 -0.70
CA ASN A 443 23.04 51.16 -1.84
C ASN A 443 21.55 51.21 -1.52
N PRO A 444 20.77 52.04 -2.21
CA PRO A 444 19.31 52.03 -2.08
C PRO A 444 18.72 50.72 -2.65
N PRO A 445 17.59 50.25 -2.11
CA PRO A 445 16.89 49.08 -2.63
C PRO A 445 16.30 49.38 -4.02
N ASP A 446 16.53 48.47 -4.97
CA ASP A 446 15.98 48.54 -6.34
C ASP A 446 14.62 47.82 -6.43
N SER A 447 14.25 47.04 -5.41
CA SER A 447 13.02 46.26 -5.34
C SER A 447 12.65 45.97 -3.87
N PHE A 448 11.49 45.35 -3.65
CA PHE A 448 10.96 44.98 -2.33
C PHE A 448 10.57 43.51 -2.32
N CYS A 449 10.62 42.89 -1.14
CA CYS A 449 10.09 41.54 -0.95
C CYS A 449 8.56 41.54 -1.19
N PRO A 450 8.04 40.69 -2.10
CA PRO A 450 6.60 40.59 -2.34
C PRO A 450 5.88 39.70 -1.31
N GLY A 451 6.62 38.86 -0.57
CA GLY A 451 6.08 37.96 0.45
C GLY A 451 6.00 38.61 1.82
N ARG A 452 5.15 38.04 2.68
CA ARG A 452 5.14 38.37 4.11
C ARG A 452 6.42 37.86 4.77
N HIS A 453 7.07 38.72 5.51
CA HIS A 453 8.35 38.46 6.15
C HIS A 453 8.45 39.19 7.48
N ILE A 454 9.43 38.82 8.29
CA ILE A 454 9.76 39.53 9.53
C ILE A 454 10.28 40.93 9.17
N GLU A 455 9.61 41.98 9.64
CA GLU A 455 9.90 43.37 9.27
C GLU A 455 11.33 43.80 9.59
N ASP A 456 11.88 43.34 10.71
CA ASP A 456 13.27 43.62 11.13
C ASP A 456 14.33 42.94 10.25
N LEU A 457 13.90 42.04 9.35
CA LEU A 457 14.76 41.27 8.46
C LEU A 457 14.38 41.53 6.99
N PRO A 458 14.64 42.74 6.45
CA PRO A 458 14.21 43.12 5.10
C PRO A 458 14.94 42.35 3.99
N GLY A 459 16.03 41.62 4.29
CA GLY A 459 16.67 40.73 3.34
C GLY A 459 17.42 41.37 2.19
N ASN A 460 17.68 42.68 2.23
CA ASN A 460 18.37 43.38 1.14
C ASN A 460 19.88 43.13 1.17
N ILE A 461 20.46 42.66 0.07
CA ILE A 461 21.91 42.47 -0.11
C ILE A 461 22.45 43.43 -1.17
N ASP A 462 23.68 43.95 -1.03
CA ASP A 462 24.27 44.76 -2.11
C ASP A 462 24.81 43.86 -3.20
N MET A 463 24.38 44.13 -4.44
CA MET A 463 24.75 43.39 -5.63
C MET A 463 25.34 44.32 -6.68
N LYS A 464 26.16 43.75 -7.58
CA LYS A 464 26.69 44.42 -8.76
C LYS A 464 26.31 43.64 -10.00
N ILE A 465 25.73 44.30 -11.01
CA ILE A 465 25.49 43.67 -12.32
C ILE A 465 26.83 43.30 -12.95
N VAL A 466 26.99 42.04 -13.32
CA VAL A 466 28.21 41.52 -13.96
C VAL A 466 27.95 41.00 -15.38
N CYS A 467 26.70 40.67 -15.71
CA CYS A 467 26.26 40.33 -17.05
C CYS A 467 24.90 40.98 -17.33
N GLU A 468 24.76 41.62 -18.49
CA GLU A 468 23.52 42.23 -18.95
C GLU A 468 23.37 41.92 -20.45
N ASN A 469 22.18 41.49 -20.88
CA ASN A 469 21.91 41.09 -22.27
C ASN A 469 22.90 40.05 -22.86
N GLY A 470 23.46 39.19 -22.01
CA GLY A 470 24.42 38.16 -22.42
C GLY A 470 25.87 38.65 -22.59
N GLU A 471 26.19 39.87 -22.17
CA GLU A 471 27.54 40.43 -22.23
C GLU A 471 28.07 40.81 -20.84
N LEU A 472 29.37 40.63 -20.62
CA LEU A 472 30.00 40.98 -19.34
C LEU A 472 30.21 42.49 -19.21
N VAL A 473 29.63 43.08 -18.16
CA VAL A 473 29.73 44.50 -17.88
C VAL A 473 30.89 44.78 -16.91
N ALA A 474 31.82 45.66 -17.29
CA ALA A 474 32.95 46.02 -16.42
C ALA A 474 32.54 46.92 -15.25
N ASN A 475 31.69 47.91 -15.53
CA ASN A 475 31.20 48.91 -14.58
C ASN A 475 29.68 48.80 -14.42
N GLY A 476 29.19 47.60 -14.09
CA GLY A 476 27.76 47.41 -13.87
C GLY A 476 27.25 48.19 -12.66
N LYS A 477 25.96 48.52 -12.69
CA LYS A 477 25.22 49.21 -11.61
C LYS A 477 25.35 48.42 -10.30
N GLU A 478 25.56 49.13 -9.20
CA GLU A 478 25.47 48.59 -7.85
C GLU A 478 24.15 49.04 -7.20
N PHE A 479 23.49 48.15 -6.50
CA PHE A 479 22.17 48.36 -5.91
C PHE A 479 21.93 47.36 -4.78
N ALA A 480 21.00 47.66 -3.88
CA ALA A 480 20.54 46.70 -2.90
C ALA A 480 19.32 45.93 -3.45
N TYR A 481 19.25 44.63 -3.20
CA TYR A 481 18.22 43.77 -3.76
C TYR A 481 17.72 42.74 -2.75
N PRO A 482 16.40 42.47 -2.68
CA PRO A 482 15.86 41.46 -1.77
C PRO A 482 16.39 40.06 -2.15
N VAL A 483 17.00 39.39 -1.18
CA VAL A 483 17.57 38.05 -1.34
C VAL A 483 16.54 37.01 -1.80
N CYS A 484 15.29 37.19 -1.41
CA CYS A 484 14.18 36.31 -1.78
C CYS A 484 13.83 36.35 -3.27
N LEU A 485 14.23 37.42 -3.97
CA LEU A 485 14.03 37.57 -5.42
C LEU A 485 15.22 37.06 -6.23
N CYS A 486 16.33 36.69 -5.59
CA CYS A 486 17.50 36.14 -6.24
C CYS A 486 17.20 34.71 -6.71
N LYS A 487 17.34 34.45 -8.01
CA LYS A 487 17.21 33.11 -8.58
C LYS A 487 18.59 32.51 -8.80
N ALA A 488 18.80 31.28 -8.35
CA ALA A 488 20.01 30.53 -8.68
C ALA A 488 20.14 30.43 -10.21
N LEU A 489 21.37 30.52 -10.71
CA LEU A 489 21.63 30.35 -12.13
C LEU A 489 21.33 28.90 -12.55
N GLU A 490 20.67 28.74 -13.69
CA GLU A 490 20.44 27.44 -14.29
C GLU A 490 21.72 26.92 -14.98
N GLY A 491 21.82 25.61 -15.21
CA GLY A 491 23.04 24.99 -15.76
C GLY A 491 23.51 25.62 -17.10
N THR A 492 22.58 25.98 -17.98
CA THR A 492 22.88 26.69 -19.24
C THR A 492 23.44 28.09 -18.98
N GLN A 493 22.84 28.85 -18.06
CA GLN A 493 23.29 30.18 -17.68
C GLN A 493 24.65 30.15 -17.00
N ILE A 494 24.90 29.17 -16.14
CA ILE A 494 26.21 28.94 -15.50
C ILE A 494 27.27 28.72 -16.58
N ASN A 495 27.01 27.82 -17.53
CA ASN A 495 27.96 27.51 -18.61
C ASN A 495 28.24 28.75 -19.47
N SER A 496 27.20 29.43 -19.96
CA SER A 496 27.37 30.64 -20.77
C SER A 496 28.10 31.76 -20.01
N PHE A 497 27.81 31.95 -18.73
CA PHE A 497 28.49 32.96 -17.91
C PHE A 497 29.97 32.62 -17.67
N ASN A 498 30.28 31.34 -17.45
CA ASN A 498 31.66 30.88 -17.30
C ASN A 498 32.44 30.99 -18.61
N GLU A 499 31.83 30.62 -19.75
CA GLU A 499 32.42 30.81 -21.09
C GLU A 499 32.75 32.28 -21.36
N LEU A 500 31.82 33.20 -21.04
CA LEU A 500 32.07 34.64 -21.19
C LEU A 500 33.22 35.11 -20.29
N LYS A 501 33.30 34.62 -19.05
CA LYS A 501 34.42 34.94 -18.13
C LYS A 501 35.74 34.44 -18.67
N GLU A 502 35.78 33.21 -19.16
CA GLU A 502 36.96 32.61 -19.77
C GLU A 502 37.38 33.38 -21.01
N GLN A 503 36.46 33.70 -21.93
CA GLN A 503 36.74 34.50 -23.11
C GLN A 503 37.32 35.87 -22.78
N LYS A 504 36.77 36.55 -21.75
CA LYS A 504 37.28 37.84 -21.29
C LYS A 504 38.69 37.72 -20.70
N GLU A 505 38.96 36.68 -19.91
CA GLU A 505 40.29 36.42 -19.36
C GLU A 505 41.29 36.03 -20.48
N THR A 506 40.90 35.19 -21.43
CA THR A 506 41.72 34.87 -22.61
C THR A 506 42.03 36.12 -23.42
N HIS A 507 41.04 37.00 -23.64
CA HIS A 507 41.26 38.25 -24.36
C HIS A 507 42.23 39.18 -23.61
N LYS A 508 42.12 39.31 -22.28
CA LYS A 508 43.09 40.05 -21.46
C LYS A 508 44.50 39.49 -21.58
N ILE A 509 44.64 38.16 -21.50
CA ILE A 509 45.95 37.48 -21.62
C ILE A 509 46.52 37.70 -23.01
N ASN A 510 45.72 37.57 -24.07
CA ASN A 510 46.17 37.80 -25.45
C ASN A 510 46.61 39.26 -25.65
N ASN A 511 45.86 40.23 -25.14
CA ASN A 511 46.24 41.65 -25.19
C ASN A 511 47.53 41.92 -24.41
N LEU A 512 47.73 41.26 -23.26
CA LEU A 512 48.97 41.34 -22.49
C LEU A 512 50.16 40.77 -23.28
N LEU A 513 50.01 39.58 -23.87
CA LEU A 513 51.06 38.95 -24.69
C LEU A 513 51.39 39.79 -25.93
N GLU A 514 50.38 40.39 -26.58
CA GLU A 514 50.59 41.30 -27.69
C GLU A 514 51.37 42.56 -27.27
N ASN A 515 51.00 43.18 -26.15
CA ASN A 515 51.73 44.32 -25.60
C ASN A 515 53.19 43.98 -25.27
N LEU A 516 53.42 42.77 -24.74
CA LEU A 516 54.75 42.26 -24.42
C LEU A 516 55.60 42.00 -25.67
N GLU A 517 55.03 41.41 -26.73
CA GLU A 517 55.71 41.25 -28.02
C GLU A 517 55.99 42.61 -28.70
N ASN A 518 55.04 43.54 -28.64
CA ASN A 518 55.24 44.88 -29.17
C ASN A 518 56.35 45.63 -28.42
N LEU A 519 56.43 45.46 -27.09
CA LEU A 519 57.52 46.00 -26.28
C LEU A 519 58.87 45.41 -26.68
N LYS A 520 58.94 44.09 -26.88
CA LYS A 520 60.14 43.39 -27.37
C LYS A 520 60.62 43.95 -28.71
N ARG A 521 59.71 44.12 -29.68
CA ARG A 521 60.03 44.73 -30.98
C ARG A 521 60.58 46.15 -30.83
N CYS A 522 59.99 46.97 -29.96
CA CYS A 522 60.50 48.32 -29.70
C CYS A 522 61.91 48.30 -29.09
N VAL A 523 62.18 47.34 -28.18
CA VAL A 523 63.53 47.12 -27.64
C VAL A 523 64.53 46.71 -28.73
N GLU A 524 64.12 45.86 -29.67
CA GLU A 524 64.95 45.46 -30.81
C GLU A 524 65.20 46.60 -31.79
N GLU A 525 64.18 47.42 -32.10
CA GLU A 525 64.30 48.64 -32.89
C GLU A 525 65.33 49.59 -32.27
N PHE A 526 65.23 49.81 -30.95
CA PHE A 526 66.20 50.61 -30.19
C PHE A 526 67.63 50.05 -30.30
N LYS A 527 67.80 48.73 -30.14
CA LYS A 527 69.12 48.07 -30.22
C LYS A 527 69.73 48.13 -31.62
N SER A 528 68.90 48.11 -32.66
CA SER A 528 69.38 48.16 -34.06
C SER A 528 70.00 49.51 -34.45
N GLY A 529 69.71 50.57 -33.68
CA GLY A 529 70.17 51.94 -33.97
C GLY A 529 69.46 52.63 -35.14
N ASN A 530 68.64 51.93 -35.91
CA ASN A 530 67.88 52.46 -37.05
C ASN A 530 66.56 53.12 -36.62
N ILE A 531 66.64 54.09 -35.70
CA ILE A 531 65.47 54.75 -35.12
C ILE A 531 65.07 55.94 -36.00
N ARG A 532 63.91 55.86 -36.67
CA ARG A 532 63.39 56.94 -37.52
C ARG A 532 62.94 58.15 -36.71
N ASP A 533 62.23 57.91 -35.62
CA ASP A 533 61.74 58.93 -34.69
C ASP A 533 61.92 58.44 -33.24
N LYS A 534 62.89 59.03 -32.54
CA LYS A 534 63.21 58.66 -31.16
C LYS A 534 62.04 58.96 -30.20
N LYS A 535 61.28 60.03 -30.44
CA LYS A 535 60.18 60.45 -29.55
C LYS A 535 58.98 59.53 -29.69
N ASP A 536 58.65 59.12 -30.91
CA ASP A 536 57.61 58.12 -31.16
C ASP A 536 57.95 56.78 -30.50
N LEU A 537 59.19 56.28 -30.68
CA LEU A 537 59.64 55.03 -30.07
C LEU A 537 59.58 55.10 -28.53
N LEU A 538 59.96 56.23 -27.93
CA LEU A 538 59.87 56.44 -26.48
C LEU A 538 58.42 56.31 -26.01
N ASN A 539 57.49 57.00 -26.67
CA ASN A 539 56.07 56.98 -26.32
C ASN A 539 55.48 55.56 -26.40
N ARG A 540 55.74 54.84 -27.51
CA ARG A 540 55.29 53.45 -27.70
C ARG A 540 55.84 52.53 -26.61
N MET A 541 57.15 52.59 -26.34
CA MET A 541 57.79 51.79 -25.29
C MET A 541 57.22 52.08 -23.90
N THR A 542 56.96 53.35 -23.58
CA THR A 542 56.38 53.72 -22.28
C THR A 542 54.97 53.15 -22.14
N GLN A 543 54.12 53.31 -23.15
CA GLN A 543 52.75 52.79 -23.14
C GLN A 543 52.71 51.26 -22.95
N PHE A 544 53.50 50.51 -23.74
CA PHE A 544 53.53 49.05 -23.64
C PHE A 544 54.17 48.57 -22.34
N SER A 545 55.21 49.25 -21.83
CA SER A 545 55.86 48.87 -20.56
C SER A 545 54.93 49.05 -19.36
N VAL A 546 54.19 50.16 -19.28
CA VAL A 546 53.20 50.39 -18.20
C VAL A 546 52.11 49.33 -18.25
N SER A 547 51.46 49.16 -19.40
CA SER A 547 50.35 48.21 -19.57
C SER A 547 50.78 46.76 -19.30
N SER A 548 52.00 46.39 -19.71
CA SER A 548 52.54 45.03 -19.51
C SER A 548 52.90 44.74 -18.06
N ARG A 549 53.36 45.75 -17.30
CA ARG A 549 53.67 45.58 -15.87
C ARG A 549 52.42 45.39 -15.03
N GLU A 550 51.38 46.16 -15.31
CA GLU A 550 50.08 45.99 -14.66
C GLU A 550 49.54 44.58 -14.93
N GLY A 551 49.50 44.15 -16.20
CA GLY A 551 49.03 42.81 -16.55
C GLY A 551 49.90 41.67 -16.00
N ILE A 552 51.23 41.79 -15.98
CA ILE A 552 52.12 40.75 -15.41
C ILE A 552 51.94 40.64 -13.89
N SER A 553 51.64 41.74 -13.19
CA SER A 553 51.38 41.68 -11.75
C SER A 553 50.16 40.82 -11.40
N GLU A 554 49.20 40.72 -12.32
CA GLU A 554 48.01 39.87 -12.22
C GLU A 554 48.27 38.41 -12.66
N LYS A 555 49.35 38.15 -13.40
CA LYS A 555 49.73 36.81 -13.94
C LYS A 555 51.22 36.50 -13.68
N PRO A 556 51.60 36.18 -12.43
CA PRO A 556 53.00 35.98 -12.03
C PRO A 556 53.73 34.89 -12.83
N GLU A 557 53.02 33.90 -13.36
CA GLU A 557 53.56 32.84 -14.20
C GLU A 557 54.26 33.34 -15.47
N LEU A 558 53.83 34.48 -16.02
CA LEU A 558 54.44 35.09 -17.20
C LEU A 558 55.76 35.84 -16.88
N LEU A 559 56.04 36.10 -15.60
CA LEU A 559 57.20 36.87 -15.17
C LEU A 559 58.52 36.18 -15.52
N ALA A 560 58.56 34.85 -15.49
CA ALA A 560 59.78 34.09 -15.79
C ALA A 560 60.26 34.30 -17.23
N GLU A 561 59.33 34.36 -18.18
CA GLU A 561 59.61 34.53 -19.61
C GLU A 561 59.82 36.01 -19.97
N TRP A 562 58.96 36.89 -19.47
CA TRP A 562 58.88 38.28 -19.93
C TRP A 562 59.60 39.29 -19.02
N GLY A 563 59.96 38.89 -17.80
CA GLY A 563 60.70 39.72 -16.85
C GLY A 563 62.01 40.31 -17.42
N PRO A 564 62.85 39.54 -18.12
CA PRO A 564 64.07 40.07 -18.75
C PRO A 564 63.77 41.16 -19.78
N ILE A 565 62.70 41.02 -20.57
CA ILE A 565 62.31 42.01 -21.60
C ILE A 565 61.87 43.32 -20.94
N LEU A 566 61.06 43.25 -19.87
CA LEU A 566 60.70 44.42 -19.09
C LEU A 566 61.93 45.16 -18.55
N GLN A 567 62.89 44.45 -17.95
CA GLN A 567 64.12 45.05 -17.42
C GLN A 567 64.98 45.70 -18.51
N ILE A 568 65.09 45.07 -19.68
CA ILE A 568 65.82 45.63 -20.82
C ILE A 568 65.08 46.87 -21.34
N SER A 569 63.75 46.82 -21.41
CA SER A 569 62.92 47.95 -21.84
C SER A 569 63.11 49.18 -20.94
N ASP A 570 63.26 49.00 -19.63
CA ASP A 570 63.50 50.10 -18.69
C ASP A 570 64.85 50.78 -18.88
N ARG A 571 65.87 50.01 -19.30
CA ARG A 571 67.18 50.57 -19.63
C ARG A 571 67.11 51.33 -20.95
N ALA A 572 66.45 50.74 -21.96
CA ALA A 572 66.23 51.37 -23.26
C ALA A 572 65.42 52.67 -23.15
N LEU A 573 64.33 52.68 -22.38
CA LEU A 573 63.51 53.86 -22.08
C LEU A 573 64.34 54.99 -21.46
N ARG A 574 65.17 54.68 -20.45
CA ARG A 574 66.05 55.67 -19.80
C ARG A 574 67.08 56.25 -20.77
N ASN A 575 67.72 55.40 -21.57
CA ASN A 575 68.70 55.83 -22.55
C ASN A 575 68.06 56.69 -23.64
N LEU A 576 66.93 56.25 -24.19
CA LEU A 576 66.20 56.99 -25.23
C LEU A 576 65.71 58.35 -24.72
N ALA A 577 65.20 58.43 -23.48
CA ALA A 577 64.81 59.69 -22.85
C ALA A 577 66.03 60.62 -22.64
N THR A 578 67.18 60.07 -22.27
CA THR A 578 68.44 60.82 -22.10
C THR A 578 68.93 61.35 -23.45
N ASP A 579 68.95 60.52 -24.48
CA ASP A 579 69.30 60.87 -25.85
C ASP A 579 68.42 62.00 -26.40
N ILE A 580 67.10 61.95 -26.19
CA ILE A 580 66.19 63.00 -26.65
C ILE A 580 66.42 64.31 -25.90
N ARG A 581 66.79 64.24 -24.62
CA ARG A 581 66.96 65.41 -23.76
C ARG A 581 68.30 66.12 -23.98
N PHE A 582 69.36 65.38 -24.29
CA PHE A 582 70.73 65.91 -24.37
C PHE A 582 71.41 65.72 -25.73
N GLY A 583 70.84 64.91 -26.63
CA GLY A 583 71.31 64.73 -28.00
C GLY A 583 70.67 65.74 -28.93
N ALA A 584 71.27 66.93 -29.02
CA ALA A 584 71.10 67.88 -30.11
C ALA A 584 72.44 68.00 -30.86
#